data_AF-A0A939JB83-F1
#
_entry.id   AF-A0A939JB83-F1
#
_cell.length_a   1.000
_cell.length_b   1.000
_cell.length_c   1.000
_cell.angle_alpha   90.00
_cell.angle_beta   90.00
_cell.angle_gamma   90.00
#
_symmetry.space_group_name_H-M   'P 1'
#
loop_
_entity.id
_entity.type
_entity.pdbx_description
1 polymer ?
#
loop_
_entity_poly.entity_id
_entity_poly.type
_entity_poly.pdbx_seq_one_letter_code
_entity_poly.pdbx_strand_id
1 'polypeptide(L)' 'MPEPMSRAEHLQWAKDRALAYVDAGDLASAGASFLSDLSKHPAIKPGTVHLLYALEALSGGLNTPDKVRAFINGTN' A
#
# COMPACT_ATOMS: atom_id res chain seq x y z
N MET A 1 -19.89 16.29 11.73
CA MET A 1 -18.69 15.42 11.63
C MET A 1 -18.29 15.47 10.17
N PRO A 2 -17.05 15.83 9.79
CA PRO A 2 -16.66 15.71 8.39
C PRO A 2 -16.83 14.25 7.96
N GLU A 3 -17.47 14.03 6.81
CA GLU A 3 -17.65 12.71 6.21
C GLU A 3 -16.29 11.98 6.20
N PRO A 4 -16.22 10.69 6.60
CA PRO A 4 -14.98 9.94 6.44
C PRO A 4 -14.57 10.01 4.97
N MET A 5 -13.31 10.39 4.73
CA MET A 5 -12.66 10.42 3.41
C MET A 5 -13.14 9.25 2.54
N SER A 6 -13.53 9.50 1.29
CA SER A 6 -14.05 8.45 0.41
C SER A 6 -13.05 7.32 0.21
N ARG A 7 -13.52 6.13 -0.19
CA ARG A 7 -12.66 4.98 -0.48
C ARG A 7 -11.50 5.35 -1.43
N ALA A 8 -11.79 6.14 -2.46
CA ALA A 8 -10.80 6.53 -3.46
C ALA A 8 -9.76 7.49 -2.89
N GLU A 9 -10.20 8.50 -2.12
CA GLU A 9 -9.30 9.44 -1.46
C GLU A 9 -8.43 8.73 -0.40
N HIS A 10 -8.99 7.80 0.37
CA HIS A 10 -8.25 7.04 1.37
C HIS A 10 -7.21 6.13 0.73
N LEU A 11 -7.57 5.48 -0.39
CA LEU A 11 -6.63 4.69 -1.17
C LEU A 11 -5.50 5.57 -1.71
N GLN A 12 -5.81 6.75 -2.26
CA GLN A 12 -4.79 7.67 -2.76
C GLN A 12 -3.85 8.14 -1.63
N TRP A 13 -4.41 8.51 -0.48
CA TRP A 13 -3.63 8.88 0.70
C TRP A 13 -2.70 7.74 1.16
N ALA A 14 -3.19 6.50 1.20
CA ALA A 14 -2.37 5.33 1.53
C ALA A 14 -1.22 5.13 0.53
N LYS A 15 -1.48 5.32 -0.77
CA LYS A 15 -0.46 5.24 -1.82
C LYS A 15 0.60 6.32 -1.64
N ASP A 16 0.20 7.58 -1.52
CA ASP A 16 1.12 8.71 -1.41
C ASP A 16 2.06 8.55 -0.20
N ARG A 17 1.52 8.11 0.94
CA ARG A 17 2.33 7.88 2.14
C ARG A 17 3.31 6.72 1.96
N ALA A 18 2.88 5.62 1.34
CA ALA A 18 3.75 4.49 1.08
C ALA A 18 4.87 4.83 0.08
N LEU A 19 4.57 5.63 -0.95
CA LEU A 19 5.55 6.08 -1.94
C LEU A 19 6.63 6.97 -1.33
N ALA A 20 6.32 7.78 -0.32
CA ALA A 20 7.34 8.55 0.41
C ALA A 20 8.41 7.66 1.07
N TYR A 21 8.03 6.48 1.58
CA TYR A 21 8.99 5.49 2.08
C TYR A 21 9.80 4.83 0.96
N VAL A 22 9.18 4.59 -0.20
CA VAL A 22 9.89 4.09 -1.40
C VAL A 22 10.95 5.10 -1.84
N ASP A 23 10.62 6.38 -1.88
CA ASP A 23 11.56 7.46 -2.23
C ASP A 23 12.70 7.58 -1.22
N ALA A 24 12.45 7.27 0.06
CA ALA A 24 13.45 7.19 1.11
C ALA A 24 14.29 5.89 1.11
N GLY A 25 13.98 4.93 0.23
CA GLY A 25 14.65 3.62 0.16
C GLY A 25 14.21 2.62 1.23
N ASP A 26 13.21 2.94 2.05
CA ASP A 26 12.68 2.06 3.09
C ASP A 26 11.49 1.24 2.57
N LEU A 27 11.80 0.17 1.82
CA LEU A 27 10.80 -0.68 1.18
C LEU A 27 9.94 -1.45 2.20
N ALA A 28 10.52 -1.80 3.34
CA ALA A 28 9.81 -2.51 4.40
C ALA A 28 8.72 -1.61 5.00
N SER A 29 9.06 -0.37 5.34
CA SER A 29 8.09 0.61 5.83
C SER A 29 7.08 1.01 4.75
N ALA A 30 7.47 1.05 3.47
CA ALA A 30 6.53 1.32 2.37
C ALA A 30 5.38 0.29 2.34
N GLY A 31 5.70 -1.00 2.33
CA GLY A 31 4.68 -2.04 2.32
C GLY A 31 3.88 -2.12 3.62
N ALA A 32 4.55 -2.07 4.78
CA ALA A 32 3.89 -2.13 6.08
C ALA A 32 2.91 -0.95 6.28
N SER A 33 3.33 0.27 5.91
CA SER A 33 2.48 1.46 6.02
C SER A 33 1.28 1.40 5.06
N PHE A 34 1.48 0.94 3.82
CA PHE A 34 0.42 0.78 2.84
C PHE A 34 -0.66 -0.21 3.32
N LEU A 35 -0.25 -1.41 3.72
CA LEU A 35 -1.14 -2.45 4.20
C LEU A 35 -1.90 -2.04 5.47
N SER A 36 -1.21 -1.37 6.40
CA SER A 36 -1.81 -0.80 7.60
C SER A 36 -2.85 0.28 7.27
N ASP A 37 -2.61 1.11 6.25
CA ASP A 37 -3.57 2.14 5.88
C ASP A 37 -4.82 1.59 5.21
N LEU A 38 -4.66 0.60 4.33
CA LEU A 38 -5.80 -0.03 3.68
C LEU A 38 -6.79 -0.66 4.67
N SER A 39 -6.32 -1.12 5.83
CA SER A 39 -7.18 -1.67 6.88
C SER A 39 -7.92 -0.62 7.72
N LYS A 40 -7.61 0.67 7.57
CA LYS A 40 -8.27 1.77 8.32
C LYS A 40 -9.57 2.25 7.71
N HIS A 41 -9.85 1.92 6.44
CA HIS A 41 -11.09 2.31 5.78
C HIS A 41 -12.06 1.11 5.66
N PRO A 42 -13.28 1.19 6.21
CA PRO A 42 -14.19 0.04 6.28
C PRO A 42 -14.66 -0.47 4.91
N ALA A 43 -14.68 0.39 3.88
CA ALA A 43 -15.01 -0.01 2.51
C ALA A 43 -13.84 -0.66 1.73
N ILE A 44 -12.64 -0.69 2.31
CA ILE A 44 -11.49 -1.40 1.72
C ILE A 44 -11.39 -2.75 2.42
N LYS A 45 -11.42 -3.83 1.66
CA LYS A 45 -11.21 -5.20 2.16
C LYS A 45 -9.80 -5.62 1.78
N PRO A 46 -8.80 -5.45 2.66
CA PRO A 46 -7.42 -5.48 2.23
C PRO A 46 -6.86 -6.91 2.14
N GLY A 47 -7.65 -7.94 2.43
CA GLY A 47 -7.19 -9.34 2.50
C GLY A 47 -6.50 -9.82 1.22
N THR A 48 -7.05 -9.49 0.05
CA THR A 48 -6.42 -9.83 -1.24
C THR A 48 -5.11 -9.09 -1.44
N VAL A 49 -5.04 -7.80 -1.09
CA VAL A 49 -3.81 -7.00 -1.22
C VAL A 49 -2.72 -7.50 -0.27
N HIS A 50 -3.07 -7.86 0.97
CA HIS A 50 -2.14 -8.47 1.93
C HIS A 50 -1.58 -9.80 1.42
N LEU A 51 -2.45 -10.65 0.86
CA LEU A 51 -2.02 -11.93 0.29
C LEU A 51 -1.06 -11.72 -0.89
N LEU A 52 -1.42 -10.83 -1.84
CA LEU A 52 -0.57 -10.53 -2.99
C LEU A 52 0.77 -9.93 -2.56
N TYR A 53 0.77 -8.99 -1.60
CA TYR A 53 1.99 -8.43 -1.06
C TYR A 53 2.88 -9.52 -0.44
N ALA A 54 2.30 -10.43 0.34
CA ALA A 54 3.05 -11.53 0.97
C ALA A 54 3.67 -12.47 -0.07
N LEU A 55 2.91 -12.85 -1.11
CA LEU A 55 3.40 -13.73 -2.19
C LEU A 55 4.54 -13.06 -2.99
N GLU A 56 4.38 -11.78 -3.33
CA GLU A 56 5.40 -10.99 -4.03
C GLU A 56 6.65 -10.77 -3.16
N ALA A 57 6.48 -10.52 -1.86
CA ALA A 57 7.62 -10.42 -0.93
C ALA A 57 8.39 -11.74 -0.81
N LEU A 58 7.67 -12.87 -0.68
CA LEU A 58 8.29 -14.20 -0.55
C LEU A 58 9.00 -14.67 -1.83
N SER A 59 8.49 -14.30 -3.00
CA SER A 59 9.11 -14.63 -4.29
C SER A 59 10.31 -13.72 -4.64
N GLY A 60 10.62 -12.72 -3.81
CA GLY A 60 11.65 -11.71 -4.09
C GLY A 60 11.19 -10.63 -5.08
N GLY A 61 9.89 -10.53 -5.35
CA GLY A 61 9.27 -9.52 -6.19
C GLY A 61 9.26 -8.10 -5.61
N LEU A 62 9.34 -7.93 -4.28
CA LEU A 62 9.30 -6.60 -3.64
C LEU A 62 10.65 -6.15 -3.07
N ASN A 63 11.72 -6.42 -3.82
CA ASN A 63 13.10 -6.14 -3.39
C ASN A 63 13.74 -4.90 -4.04
N THR A 64 13.02 -4.19 -4.91
CA THR A 64 13.49 -2.94 -5.50
C THR A 64 12.43 -1.84 -5.38
N PRO A 65 12.83 -0.55 -5.33
CA PRO A 65 11.90 0.57 -5.27
C PRO A 65 10.87 0.57 -6.41
N ASP A 66 11.28 0.25 -7.63
CA ASP A 66 10.40 0.27 -8.80
C ASP A 66 9.29 -0.78 -8.72
N LYS A 67 9.61 -2.00 -8.25
CA LYS A 67 8.62 -3.06 -8.09
C LYS A 67 7.63 -2.74 -6.97
N VAL A 68 8.10 -2.19 -5.86
CA VAL A 68 7.24 -1.74 -4.76
C VAL A 68 6.33 -0.59 -5.21
N ARG A 69 6.87 0.39 -5.95
CA ARG A 69 6.09 1.48 -6.56
C ARG A 69 5.03 0.94 -7.52
N ALA A 70 5.38 -0.02 -8.38
CA ALA A 70 4.44 -0.65 -9.30
C ALA A 70 3.30 -1.38 -8.57
N PHE A 71 3.62 -2.12 -7.50
CA PHE A 71 2.63 -2.78 -6.66
C PHE A 71 1.65 -1.79 -6.01
N ILE A 72 2.18 -0.73 -5.39
CA ILE A 72 1.37 0.32 -4.74
C ILE A 72 0.45 1.00 -5.75
N ASN A 73 0.98 1.43 -6.89
CA ASN A 73 0.21 2.13 -7.91
C ASN A 73 -0.83 1.24 -8.60
N GLY A 74 -0.55 -0.05 -8.77
CA GLY A 74 -1.45 -1.03 -9.38
C GLY A 74 -2.64 -1.46 -8.51
N THR A 75 -2.67 -1.07 -7.23
CA THR A 75 -3.76 -1.42 -6.30
C THR A 75 -4.98 -0.49 -6.49
N ASN A 76 -6.19 -1.04 -6.64
CA ASN A 76 -7.43 -0.29 -6.92
C ASN A 76 -8.56 -0.54 -5.90
#